data_AF-S4YCS9-F1
#
_entry.id   AF-S4YCS9-F1
#
_cell.length_a   1.000
_cell.length_b   1.000
_cell.length_c   1.000
_cell.angle_alpha   90.00
_cell.angle_beta   90.00
_cell.angle_gamma   90.00
#
_symmetry.space_group_name_H-M   'P 1'
#
loop_
_entity.id
_entity.type
_entity.pdbx_description
1 polymer ?
#
loop_
_entity_poly.entity_id
_entity_poly.type
_entity_poly.pdbx_seq_one_letter_code
_entity_poly.pdbx_strand_id
1 'polypeptide(L)'
;MRGTPPIDLEALFVALVLAPSTFSRNRFYSLYADPEARRVRRRAALLRSIVRQLVGGAGRAGLAPAASGGGLLTYDVPSLGLKRTAALDDLELAVLRIAVARGTVPRAVQQDGGGAAPSPAAGAALPDDLLPEPADTSRIERALARLLPREGQGGALEAAGQGEPGEPDPATRALPRDRERRDTQAP
;
A
#
# COMPACT_ATOMS: atom_id res chain seq x y z
N MET A 1 -2.59 22.70 23.60
CA MET A 1 -2.38 22.00 22.31
C MET A 1 -3.41 20.88 22.23
N ARG A 2 -4.48 21.03 21.44
CA ARG A 2 -5.52 19.99 21.32
C ARG A 2 -5.03 18.97 20.29
N GLY A 3 -4.68 17.77 20.75
CA GLY A 3 -4.17 16.70 19.91
C GLY A 3 -5.25 16.23 18.93
N THR A 4 -4.88 16.14 17.66
CA THR A 4 -5.66 15.40 16.66
C THR A 4 -5.91 13.98 17.20
N PRO A 5 -7.15 13.47 17.16
CA PRO A 5 -7.40 12.09 17.55
C PRO A 5 -6.50 11.17 16.69
N PRO A 6 -5.83 10.18 17.31
CA PRO A 6 -4.95 9.29 16.58
C PRO A 6 -5.75 8.53 15.53
N ILE A 7 -5.23 8.47 14.30
CA ILE A 7 -5.84 7.69 13.21
C ILE A 7 -5.88 6.22 13.64
N ASP A 8 -7.02 5.57 13.44
CA ASP A 8 -7.16 4.14 13.70
C ASP A 8 -6.23 3.33 12.77
N LEU A 9 -5.36 2.51 13.38
CA LEU A 9 -4.30 1.79 12.68
C LEU A 9 -4.83 0.64 11.81
N GLU A 10 -5.92 -0.01 12.22
CA GLU A 10 -6.56 -1.07 11.42
C GLU A 10 -7.25 -0.46 10.20
N ALA A 11 -7.94 0.68 10.39
CA ALA A 11 -8.54 1.43 9.32
C ALA A 11 -7.48 1.91 8.30
N LEU A 12 -6.37 2.43 8.81
CA LEU A 12 -5.22 2.84 7.99
C LEU A 12 -4.65 1.66 7.22
N PHE A 13 -4.51 0.49 7.85
CA PHE A 13 -4.05 -0.73 7.20
C PHE A 13 -4.93 -1.08 5.99
N VAL A 14 -6.25 -1.18 6.21
CA VAL A 14 -7.22 -1.52 5.16
C VAL A 14 -7.13 -0.54 3.99
N ALA A 15 -7.10 0.77 4.29
CA ALA A 15 -7.03 1.80 3.27
C ALA A 15 -5.72 1.72 2.46
N LEU A 16 -4.59 1.46 3.11
CA LEU A 16 -3.28 1.34 2.44
C LEU A 16 -3.15 0.09 1.58
N VAL A 17 -3.89 -0.98 1.88
CA VAL A 17 -3.91 -2.19 1.05
C VAL A 17 -4.82 -1.99 -0.16
N LEU A 18 -6.05 -1.52 0.05
CA LEU A 18 -7.07 -1.41 -1.00
C LEU A 18 -6.91 -0.17 -1.88
N ALA A 19 -6.36 0.92 -1.34
CA ALA A 19 -6.23 2.21 -2.01
C ALA A 19 -4.90 2.92 -1.63
N PRO A 20 -3.74 2.38 -2.06
CA PRO A 20 -2.42 2.78 -1.54
C PRO A 20 -2.01 4.23 -1.80
N SER A 21 -2.63 4.92 -2.76
CA SER A 21 -2.34 6.32 -3.10
C SER A 21 -3.19 7.34 -2.34
N THR A 22 -4.13 6.90 -1.49
CA THR A 22 -5.05 7.80 -0.76
C THR A 22 -4.35 8.66 0.29
N PHE A 23 -3.28 8.17 0.91
CA PHE A 23 -2.53 8.87 1.95
C PHE A 23 -1.17 9.35 1.45
N SER A 24 -1.13 10.55 0.86
CA SER A 24 0.11 11.17 0.40
C SER A 24 1.02 11.60 1.56
N ARG A 25 2.33 11.47 1.38
CA ARG A 25 3.33 11.85 2.39
C ARG A 25 3.29 13.35 2.71
N ASN A 26 3.03 14.18 1.70
CA ASN A 26 3.02 15.64 1.85
C ASN A 26 1.81 16.11 2.68
N ARG A 27 0.66 15.45 2.54
CA ARG A 27 -0.57 15.80 3.27
C ARG A 27 -0.62 15.20 4.67
N PHE A 28 -0.07 13.99 4.85
CA PHE A 28 -0.19 13.23 6.10
C PHE A 28 1.18 13.00 6.77
N TYR A 29 2.01 14.04 6.88
CA TYR A 29 3.37 13.90 7.44
C TYR A 29 3.41 13.22 8.82
N SER A 30 2.45 13.53 9.70
CA SER A 30 2.32 12.94 11.04
C SER A 30 2.23 11.42 11.02
N LEU A 31 1.48 10.84 10.06
CA LEU A 31 1.42 9.39 9.84
C LEU A 31 2.80 8.82 9.52
N TYR A 32 3.65 9.55 8.80
CA TYR A 32 4.97 9.07 8.41
C TYR A 32 6.02 9.15 9.53
N ALA A 33 5.84 10.08 10.46
CA ALA A 33 6.67 10.22 11.65
C ALA A 33 6.40 9.12 12.69
N ASP A 34 5.14 8.71 12.85
CA ASP A 34 4.72 7.73 13.86
C ASP A 34 5.30 6.30 13.60
N PRO A 35 6.01 5.70 14.59
CA PRO A 35 6.50 4.33 14.49
C PRO A 35 5.42 3.27 14.36
N GLU A 36 4.22 3.46 14.92
CA GLU A 36 3.13 2.47 14.82
C GLU A 36 2.52 2.48 13.42
N ALA A 37 2.17 3.65 12.89
CA ALA A 37 1.79 3.80 11.49
C ALA A 37 2.87 3.29 10.51
N ARG A 38 4.17 3.37 10.88
CA ARG A 38 5.25 2.76 10.09
C ARG A 38 5.16 1.24 10.04
N ARG A 39 4.80 0.58 11.16
CA ARG A 39 4.57 -0.88 11.19
C ARG A 39 3.41 -1.25 10.28
N VAL A 40 2.29 -0.52 10.39
CA VAL A 40 1.11 -0.68 9.53
C VAL A 40 1.46 -0.55 8.05
N ARG A 41 2.20 0.49 7.65
CA ARG A 41 2.63 0.67 6.24
C ARG A 41 3.48 -0.49 5.73
N ARG A 42 4.43 -0.98 6.54
CA ARG A 42 5.25 -2.15 6.18
C ARG A 42 4.39 -3.40 5.99
N ARG A 43 3.43 -3.61 6.90
CA ARG A 43 2.51 -4.75 6.83
C ARG A 43 1.59 -4.67 5.61
N ALA A 44 1.03 -3.50 5.33
CA ALA A 44 0.23 -3.26 4.13
C ALA A 44 1.04 -3.45 2.82
N ALA A 45 2.31 -3.03 2.81
CA ALA A 45 3.19 -3.27 1.66
C ALA A 45 3.48 -4.77 1.46
N LEU A 46 3.68 -5.52 2.54
CA LEU A 46 3.82 -6.97 2.50
C LEU A 46 2.55 -7.62 1.93
N LEU A 47 1.36 -7.28 2.45
CA LEU A 47 0.11 -7.88 1.99
C LEU A 47 -0.15 -7.59 0.50
N ARG A 48 0.09 -6.35 0.04
CA ARG A 48 0.02 -6.01 -1.39
C ARG A 48 1.01 -6.80 -2.25
N SER A 49 2.20 -7.10 -1.72
CA SER A 49 3.15 -7.97 -2.42
C SER A 49 2.63 -9.40 -2.53
N ILE A 50 1.98 -9.93 -1.50
CA ILE A 50 1.33 -11.24 -1.53
C ILE A 50 0.21 -11.23 -2.57
N VAL A 51 -0.69 -10.24 -2.54
CA VAL A 51 -1.78 -10.08 -3.53
C VAL A 51 -1.22 -10.10 -4.95
N ARG A 52 -0.18 -9.30 -5.24
CA ARG A 52 0.45 -9.27 -6.56
C ARG A 52 1.00 -10.62 -6.98
N GLN A 53 1.58 -11.38 -6.06
CA GLN A 53 2.11 -12.72 -6.35
C GLN A 53 0.99 -13.71 -6.62
N LEU A 54 -0.07 -13.71 -5.81
CA LEU A 54 -1.23 -14.58 -5.99
C LEU A 54 -1.94 -14.30 -7.31
N VAL A 55 -2.24 -13.03 -7.61
CA VAL A 55 -2.87 -12.60 -8.85
C VAL A 55 -1.96 -12.81 -10.06
N GLY A 56 -0.65 -12.66 -9.89
CA GLY A 56 0.36 -12.84 -10.94
C GLY A 56 0.71 -14.29 -11.28
N GLY A 57 -0.07 -15.26 -10.81
CA GLY A 57 0.16 -16.68 -11.09
C GLY A 57 1.10 -17.35 -10.09
N ALA A 58 0.89 -17.11 -8.79
CA ALA A 58 1.45 -17.99 -7.77
C ALA A 58 1.11 -19.46 -8.09
N GLY A 59 1.98 -20.37 -7.67
CA GLY A 59 1.77 -21.80 -7.84
C GLY A 59 0.68 -22.31 -6.89
N ARG A 60 0.92 -23.45 -6.25
CA ARG A 60 -0.01 -23.98 -5.26
C ARG A 60 -0.15 -23.00 -4.10
N ALA A 61 -1.37 -22.59 -3.79
CA ALA A 61 -1.72 -21.82 -2.61
C ALA A 61 -2.63 -22.65 -1.70
N GLY A 62 -2.47 -22.53 -0.40
CA GLY A 62 -3.30 -23.18 0.61
C GLY A 62 -3.43 -22.28 1.83
N LEU A 63 -4.58 -22.38 2.49
CA LEU A 63 -4.89 -21.64 3.70
C LEU A 63 -5.21 -22.63 4.80
N ALA A 64 -4.50 -22.54 5.93
CA ALA A 64 -4.83 -23.30 7.13
C ALA A 64 -5.33 -22.34 8.22
N PRO A 65 -6.22 -22.76 9.12
CA PRO A 65 -6.59 -21.92 10.26
C PRO A 65 -5.39 -21.68 11.18
N ALA A 66 -5.25 -20.45 11.69
CA ALA A 66 -4.23 -20.11 12.68
C ALA A 66 -4.78 -20.22 14.11
N ALA A 67 -3.97 -20.67 15.07
CA ALA A 67 -4.38 -20.85 16.46
C ALA A 67 -4.81 -19.53 17.15
N SER A 68 -4.34 -18.39 16.65
CA SER A 68 -4.63 -17.04 17.16
C SER A 68 -5.88 -16.39 16.56
N GLY A 69 -6.65 -17.10 15.72
CA GLY A 69 -7.58 -16.49 14.78
C GLY A 69 -6.88 -16.11 13.47
N GLY A 70 -7.66 -15.98 12.39
CA GLY A 70 -7.18 -15.77 11.03
C GLY A 70 -6.69 -17.04 10.33
N GLY A 71 -5.64 -16.92 9.53
CA GLY A 71 -5.16 -18.01 8.69
C GLY A 71 -3.66 -17.98 8.39
N LEU A 72 -3.08 -19.16 8.22
CA LEU A 72 -1.73 -19.38 7.75
C LEU A 72 -1.76 -19.61 6.23
N LEU A 73 -1.47 -18.57 5.47
CA LEU A 73 -1.36 -18.65 4.03
C LEU A 73 -0.01 -19.26 3.65
N THR A 74 -0.03 -20.29 2.81
CA THR A 74 1.16 -20.91 2.23
C THR A 74 1.04 -20.95 0.72
N TYR A 75 2.05 -20.46 -0.01
CA TYR A 75 2.02 -20.50 -1.48
C TYR A 75 3.41 -20.57 -2.10
N ASP A 76 3.46 -21.12 -3.31
CA ASP A 76 4.68 -21.18 -4.11
C ASP A 76 4.83 -19.95 -4.99
N VAL A 77 6.06 -19.45 -5.14
CA VAL A 77 6.43 -18.39 -6.07
C VAL A 77 7.37 -18.99 -7.11
N PRO A 78 6.84 -19.53 -8.23
CA PRO A 78 7.65 -20.31 -9.19
C PRO A 78 8.84 -19.53 -9.74
N SER A 79 8.65 -18.23 -10.02
CA SER A 79 9.71 -17.35 -10.54
C SER A 79 10.92 -17.19 -9.62
N LEU A 80 10.77 -17.53 -8.34
CA LEU A 80 11.83 -17.47 -7.33
C LEU A 80 12.21 -18.86 -6.78
N GLY A 81 11.55 -19.93 -7.24
CA GLY A 81 11.79 -21.29 -6.76
C GLY A 81 11.60 -21.47 -5.25
N LEU A 82 10.74 -20.65 -4.62
CA LEU A 82 10.58 -20.64 -3.16
C LEU A 82 9.12 -20.75 -2.73
N LYS A 83 8.94 -21.31 -1.54
CA LYS A 83 7.68 -21.41 -0.82
C LYS A 83 7.60 -20.31 0.23
N ARG A 84 6.48 -19.60 0.29
CA ARG A 84 6.21 -18.53 1.26
C ARG A 84 5.12 -18.95 2.21
N THR A 85 5.27 -18.54 3.47
CA THR A 85 4.27 -18.70 4.51
C THR A 85 4.06 -17.36 5.21
N ALA A 86 2.81 -16.98 5.39
CA ALA A 86 2.41 -15.76 6.09
C ALA A 86 1.25 -16.07 7.03
N ALA A 87 1.43 -15.80 8.33
CA ALA A 87 0.33 -15.74 9.27
C ALA A 87 -0.44 -14.45 9.02
N LEU A 88 -1.76 -14.54 8.95
CA LEU A 88 -2.70 -13.44 8.72
C LEU A 88 -3.69 -13.44 9.88
N ASP A 89 -3.99 -12.26 10.43
CA ASP A 89 -5.14 -12.10 11.29
C ASP A 89 -6.46 -12.10 10.49
N ASP A 90 -7.60 -12.06 11.19
CA ASP A 90 -8.93 -12.08 10.57
C ASP A 90 -9.16 -10.91 9.60
N LEU A 91 -8.67 -9.71 9.94
CA LEU A 91 -8.86 -8.52 9.11
C LEU A 91 -7.95 -8.57 7.89
N GLU A 92 -6.71 -8.99 8.06
CA GLU A 92 -5.74 -9.20 7.00
C GLU A 92 -6.21 -10.24 5.99
N LEU A 93 -6.78 -11.35 6.48
CA LEU A 93 -7.37 -12.38 5.63
C LEU A 93 -8.58 -11.84 4.84
N ALA A 94 -9.48 -11.11 5.50
CA ALA A 94 -10.63 -10.48 4.83
C ALA A 94 -10.18 -9.50 3.73
N VAL A 95 -9.19 -8.65 4.03
CA VAL A 95 -8.62 -7.71 3.07
C VAL A 95 -7.91 -8.44 1.92
N LEU A 96 -7.17 -9.51 2.21
CA LEU A 96 -6.49 -10.32 1.21
C LEU A 96 -7.49 -10.90 0.21
N ARG A 97 -8.55 -11.57 0.68
CA ARG A 97 -9.58 -12.20 -0.16
C ARG A 97 -10.23 -11.18 -1.09
N ILE A 98 -10.62 -10.03 -0.55
CA ILE A 98 -11.21 -8.93 -1.34
C ILE A 98 -10.21 -8.36 -2.36
N ALA A 99 -8.95 -8.16 -1.97
CA ALA A 99 -7.93 -7.61 -2.87
C ALA A 99 -7.56 -8.58 -4.00
N VAL A 100 -7.50 -9.89 -3.71
CA VAL A 100 -7.27 -10.94 -4.71
C VAL A 100 -8.44 -11.02 -5.67
N ALA A 101 -9.68 -11.06 -5.17
CA ALA A 101 -10.88 -11.07 -6.01
C ALA A 101 -10.97 -9.85 -6.95
N ARG A 102 -10.53 -8.67 -6.50
CA ARG A 102 -10.42 -7.46 -7.36
C ARG A 102 -9.34 -7.59 -8.42
N GLY A 103 -8.25 -8.29 -8.13
CA GLY A 103 -7.12 -8.49 -9.04
C GLY A 103 -7.33 -9.61 -10.05
N THR A 104 -8.19 -10.58 -9.76
CA THR A 104 -8.49 -11.73 -10.64
C THR A 104 -9.63 -11.49 -11.63
N VAL A 105 -10.31 -10.34 -11.56
CA VAL A 105 -11.33 -9.97 -12.55
C VAL A 105 -10.71 -10.13 -13.96
N PRO A 106 -11.27 -11.00 -14.82
CA PRO A 106 -10.79 -11.14 -16.18
C PRO A 106 -10.85 -9.78 -16.83
N ARG A 107 -9.71 -9.28 -17.32
CA ARG A 107 -9.66 -8.07 -18.14
C ARG A 107 -10.43 -8.37 -19.43
N ALA A 108 -11.74 -8.15 -19.39
CA ALA A 108 -12.61 -8.35 -20.53
C ALA A 108 -12.13 -7.44 -21.67
N VAL A 109 -11.70 -8.08 -22.75
CA VAL A 109 -11.59 -7.52 -24.11
C VAL A 109 -10.80 -6.21 -24.23
N GLN A 110 -9.47 -6.32 -24.23
CA GLN A 110 -8.66 -5.51 -25.15
C GLN A 110 -8.28 -6.41 -26.33
N GLN A 111 -9.26 -6.68 -27.19
CA GLN A 111 -8.95 -6.96 -28.58
C GLN A 111 -8.75 -5.61 -29.27
N ASP A 112 -7.50 -5.25 -29.50
CA ASP A 112 -7.14 -4.65 -30.78
C ASP A 112 -5.66 -4.94 -31.07
N GLY A 113 -5.47 -5.80 -32.08
CA GLY A 113 -4.31 -5.90 -32.96
C GLY A 113 -2.91 -6.01 -32.35
N GLY A 114 -2.38 -7.24 -32.29
CA GLY A 114 -0.92 -7.44 -32.29
C GLY A 114 -0.49 -8.70 -31.57
N GLY A 115 -0.15 -9.74 -32.34
CA GLY A 115 0.25 -11.04 -31.84
C GLY A 115 1.42 -10.98 -30.84
N ALA A 116 1.13 -11.31 -29.60
CA ALA A 116 2.07 -11.94 -28.69
C ALA A 116 1.31 -13.11 -28.05
N ALA A 117 1.87 -14.32 -28.15
CA ALA A 117 1.25 -15.54 -27.65
C ALA A 117 0.82 -15.36 -26.18
N PRO A 118 -0.42 -15.72 -25.80
CA PRO A 118 -0.77 -15.84 -24.39
C PRO A 118 0.09 -16.97 -23.81
N SER A 119 1.10 -16.59 -23.01
CA SER A 119 1.89 -17.55 -22.25
C SER A 119 0.96 -18.34 -21.34
N PRO A 120 1.00 -19.68 -21.33
CA PRO A 120 0.12 -20.51 -20.54
C PRO A 120 0.65 -20.54 -19.10
N ALA A 121 0.56 -19.41 -18.39
CA ALA A 121 0.35 -19.49 -16.96
C ALA A 121 -1.12 -19.83 -16.78
N ALA A 122 -1.47 -21.11 -16.93
CA ALA A 122 -2.66 -21.66 -16.31
C ALA A 122 -2.52 -21.33 -14.82
N GLY A 123 -3.09 -20.19 -14.42
CA GLY A 123 -3.08 -19.75 -13.03
C GLY A 123 -3.60 -20.92 -12.24
N ALA A 124 -2.79 -21.45 -11.33
CA ALA A 124 -3.29 -22.41 -10.38
C ALA A 124 -4.58 -21.81 -9.81
N ALA A 125 -5.69 -22.52 -9.95
CA ALA A 125 -6.96 -22.06 -9.44
C ALA A 125 -6.71 -21.66 -7.98
N LEU A 126 -7.01 -20.40 -7.65
CA LEU A 126 -6.94 -19.97 -6.27
C LEU A 126 -7.83 -20.91 -5.47
N PRO A 127 -7.37 -21.41 -4.31
CA PRO A 127 -8.21 -22.24 -3.46
C PRO A 127 -9.50 -21.50 -3.13
N ASP A 128 -10.60 -22.24 -3.02
CA ASP A 128 -11.93 -21.69 -2.67
C ASP A 128 -11.88 -20.91 -1.35
N ASP A 129 -10.97 -21.27 -0.45
CA ASP A 129 -10.72 -20.59 0.82
C ASP A 129 -10.22 -19.14 0.68
N LEU A 130 -9.76 -18.75 -0.51
CA LEU A 130 -9.36 -17.37 -0.84
C LEU A 130 -10.47 -16.57 -1.54
N LEU A 131 -11.65 -17.16 -1.74
CA LEU A 131 -12.82 -16.42 -2.19
C LEU A 131 -13.33 -15.51 -1.07
N PRO A 132 -13.87 -14.32 -1.40
CA PRO A 132 -14.45 -13.43 -0.41
C PRO A 132 -15.63 -14.07 0.32
N GLU A 133 -15.64 -13.96 1.64
CA GLU A 133 -16.80 -14.31 2.46
C GLU A 133 -17.72 -13.09 2.64
N PRO A 134 -19.05 -13.28 2.83
CA PRO A 134 -19.97 -12.17 3.10
C PRO A 134 -19.57 -11.32 4.31
N ALA A 135 -18.93 -11.94 5.31
CA ALA A 135 -18.46 -11.25 6.51
C ALA A 135 -17.22 -10.36 6.26
N ASP A 136 -16.48 -10.57 5.19
CA ASP A 136 -15.25 -9.82 4.89
C ASP A 136 -15.55 -8.35 4.60
N THR A 137 -16.58 -8.08 3.80
CA THR A 137 -17.05 -6.73 3.51
C THR A 137 -17.45 -6.01 4.80
N SER A 138 -18.24 -6.65 5.66
CA SER A 138 -18.67 -6.07 6.94
C SER A 138 -17.51 -5.82 7.92
N ARG A 139 -16.44 -6.62 7.89
CA ARG A 139 -15.22 -6.37 8.69
C ARG A 139 -14.48 -5.14 8.16
N ILE A 140 -14.28 -5.07 6.84
CA ILE A 140 -13.60 -3.97 6.16
C ILE A 140 -14.34 -2.65 6.36
N GLU A 141 -15.66 -2.63 6.17
CA GLU A 141 -16.48 -1.43 6.34
C GLU A 141 -16.45 -0.94 7.79
N ARG A 142 -16.55 -1.84 8.78
CA ARG A 142 -16.42 -1.47 10.19
C ARG A 142 -15.05 -0.88 10.52
N ALA A 143 -13.97 -1.40 9.93
CA ALA A 143 -12.63 -0.84 10.08
C ALA A 143 -12.54 0.55 9.44
N LEU A 144 -12.96 0.68 8.18
CA LEU A 144 -12.92 1.96 7.46
C LEU A 144 -13.81 3.04 8.09
N ALA A 145 -14.91 2.68 8.73
CA ALA A 145 -15.75 3.62 9.48
C ALA A 145 -15.03 4.30 10.64
N ARG A 146 -13.88 3.75 11.10
CA ARG A 146 -13.01 4.35 12.13
C ARG A 146 -11.89 5.22 11.57
N LEU A 147 -11.73 5.27 10.24
CA LEU A 147 -10.61 5.95 9.58
C LEU A 147 -10.63 7.47 9.77
N LEU A 148 -11.83 8.05 9.83
CA LEU A 148 -12.03 9.48 10.01
C LEU A 148 -12.71 9.74 11.36
N PRO A 149 -12.26 10.74 12.12
CA PRO A 149 -13.01 11.22 13.27
C PRO A 149 -14.41 11.64 12.81
N ARG A 150 -15.46 11.21 13.53
CA ARG A 150 -16.82 11.72 13.28
C ARG A 150 -16.77 13.25 13.28
N GLU A 151 -17.34 13.86 12.24
CA GLU A 151 -17.26 15.31 11.91
C GLU A 151 -17.77 16.28 13.00
N GLY A 152 -18.14 15.79 14.19
CA GLY A 152 -18.48 16.59 15.37
C GLY A 152 -17.29 17.04 16.23
N GLN A 153 -16.05 16.64 15.91
CA GLN A 153 -14.83 17.14 16.56
C GLN A 153 -14.01 17.95 15.55
N GLY A 154 -14.49 19.18 15.29
CA GLY A 154 -13.82 20.12 14.39
C GLY A 154 -12.38 20.43 14.82
N GLY A 155 -11.44 20.24 13.89
CA GLY A 155 -10.06 20.69 14.08
C GLY A 155 -9.06 20.11 13.07
N ALA A 156 -8.88 20.82 11.96
CA ALA A 156 -7.61 20.91 11.23
C ALA A 156 -7.14 19.71 10.36
N LEU A 157 -7.97 19.21 9.45
CA LEU A 157 -7.45 18.55 8.23
C LEU A 157 -7.48 19.48 6.99
N GLU A 158 -7.99 20.71 7.13
CA GLU A 158 -8.22 21.70 6.05
C GLU A 158 -7.45 23.03 6.24
N ALA A 159 -6.49 23.12 7.17
CA ALA A 159 -5.69 24.34 7.34
C ALA A 159 -4.29 24.19 6.75
N ALA A 160 -4.18 24.14 5.43
CA ALA A 160 -2.93 24.38 4.72
C ALA A 160 -3.24 25.13 3.42
N GLY A 161 -3.46 26.44 3.55
CA GLY A 161 -3.82 27.30 2.42
C GLY A 161 -4.01 28.77 2.79
N GLN A 162 -3.18 29.32 3.67
CA GLN A 162 -2.92 30.77 3.68
C GLN A 162 -1.43 30.96 3.42
N GLY A 163 -1.10 31.25 2.15
CA GLY A 163 0.04 32.11 1.84
C GLY A 163 -0.24 33.49 2.45
N GLU A 164 0.75 34.25 2.88
CA GLU A 164 1.96 34.56 2.12
C GLU A 164 3.24 34.53 2.97
N PRO A 165 4.35 33.96 2.47
CA PRO A 165 5.68 34.38 2.86
C PRO A 165 6.06 35.64 2.08
N GLY A 166 6.40 36.70 2.81
CA GLY A 166 6.94 37.92 2.25
C GLY A 166 8.09 37.65 1.27
N GLU A 167 8.02 38.36 0.16
CA GLU A 167 9.01 38.43 -0.92
C GLU A 167 10.43 38.62 -0.36
N PRO A 168 11.37 37.68 -0.60
CA PRO A 168 12.77 37.92 -0.28
C PRO A 168 13.37 38.89 -1.31
N ASP A 169 13.83 40.03 -0.80
CA ASP A 169 14.56 41.09 -1.50
C ASP A 169 15.64 40.55 -2.48
N PRO A 170 15.62 40.95 -3.77
CA PRO A 170 16.59 40.50 -4.77
C PRO A 170 18.03 40.99 -4.56
N ALA A 171 18.34 41.77 -3.51
CA ALA A 171 19.64 42.43 -3.34
C ALA A 171 20.81 41.57 -2.80
N THR A 172 20.63 40.29 -2.44
CA THR A 172 21.71 39.47 -1.81
C THR A 172 22.28 38.36 -2.69
N ARG A 173 22.20 38.49 -4.02
CA ARG A 173 22.92 37.60 -4.95
C ARG A 173 24.38 38.02 -5.10
N ALA A 174 25.21 37.74 -4.09
CA ALA A 174 26.66 37.77 -4.26
C ALA A 174 27.08 36.54 -5.10
N LEU A 175 27.41 36.78 -6.37
CA LEU A 175 28.06 35.81 -7.25
C LEU A 175 29.57 35.83 -6.97
N PRO A 176 30.20 34.75 -6.48
CA PRO A 176 31.63 34.59 -6.64
C PRO A 176 31.91 34.13 -8.06
N ARG A 177 32.40 35.08 -8.87
CA ARG A 177 33.30 34.78 -9.99
C ARG A 177 34.56 34.16 -9.38
N ASP A 178 34.97 33.00 -9.87
CA ASP A 178 36.38 32.80 -10.22
C ASP A 178 36.53 31.62 -11.19
N ARG A 179 36.81 32.01 -12.43
CA ARG A 179 37.54 31.26 -13.44
C ARG A 179 39.01 31.51 -13.13
N GLU A 180 39.81 30.45 -13.03
CA GLU A 180 41.28 30.35 -13.20
C GLU A 180 41.77 29.23 -12.26
N ARG A 181 42.56 28.22 -12.62
CA ARG A 181 43.53 28.02 -13.70
C ARG A 181 43.59 26.53 -14.03
N ARG A 182 43.68 26.22 -15.32
CA ARG A 182 44.45 25.07 -15.81
C ARG A 182 45.91 25.46 -15.72
N ASP A 183 46.74 24.56 -15.18
CA ASP A 183 48.15 24.35 -15.56
C ASP A 183 48.53 22.98 -14.97
N THR A 184 48.58 21.95 -15.82
CA THR A 184 49.81 21.26 -16.24
C THR A 184 50.67 20.74 -15.08
N GLN A 185 50.59 19.44 -14.81
CA GLN A 185 51.76 18.54 -14.82
C GLN A 185 51.34 17.08 -14.56
N ALA A 186 51.66 16.22 -15.52
CA ALA A 186 51.97 14.81 -15.33
C ALA A 186 53.33 14.58 -16.05
N PRO A 187 54.06 13.53 -15.67
CA PRO A 187 55.50 13.53 -15.38
C PRO A 187 56.44 13.73 -16.57
#